data_AF-A0A535FDK2-F1
#
_entry.id   AF-A0A535FDK2-F1
#
_cell.length_a   1.000
_cell.length_b   1.000
_cell.length_c   1.000
_cell.angle_alpha   90.00
_cell.angle_beta   90.00
_cell.angle_gamma   90.00
#
_symmetry.space_group_name_H-M   'P 1'
#
loop_
_entity.id
_entity.type
_entity.pdbx_description
1 polymer ?
#
loop_
_entity_poly.entity_id
_entity_poly.type
_entity_poly.pdbx_seq_one_letter_code
_entity_poly.pdbx_strand_id
1 'polypeptide(L)'
;MISTSALLEVSTLGRFELHRDRSLLSGGNWNRRKVCDLFKLLLSAEQHRLHREQIQEILWPTSTSEQAANSFGKTLYLLRRALEPDLAAGKGSSSTYVLLDHDALMLIPDRMEIDADVFEASAKQLQTRMRSRSFKGQDSQADFHLLDEFDAVLALYKGDYLPEDLYEDWAQRRRDRLRRVYSWLLENAAKVTLENAQGQRASEYLQALLERNSADEQ
;
A
#
# COMPACT_ATOMS: atom_id res chain seq x y z
N MET A 1 31.14 -0.56 12.44
CA MET A 1 30.52 0.14 11.30
C MET A 1 29.04 0.24 11.61
N ILE A 2 28.51 1.46 11.74
CA ILE A 2 27.09 1.68 12.01
C ILE A 2 26.38 1.36 10.69
N SER A 3 25.71 0.22 10.60
CA SER A 3 24.89 -0.10 9.43
C SER A 3 23.78 0.95 9.34
N THR A 4 23.92 1.90 8.43
CA THR A 4 22.84 2.78 8.02
C THR A 4 21.82 1.88 7.32
N SER A 5 20.75 1.50 8.01
CA SER A 5 19.69 0.68 7.43
C SER A 5 19.08 1.44 6.26
N ALA A 6 19.10 0.83 5.08
CA ALA A 6 18.57 1.34 3.83
C ALA A 6 17.05 1.60 3.92
N LEU A 7 16.54 2.58 3.16
CA LEU A 7 15.10 2.73 2.98
C LEU A 7 14.59 1.67 2.00
N LEU A 8 13.42 1.08 2.26
CA LEU A 8 12.75 0.20 1.30
C LEU A 8 11.73 1.00 0.49
N GLU A 9 11.77 0.86 -0.83
CA GLU A 9 10.76 1.41 -1.73
C GLU A 9 9.81 0.27 -2.11
N VAL A 10 8.53 0.41 -1.77
CA VAL A 10 7.51 -0.63 -1.92
C VAL A 10 6.45 -0.13 -2.91
N SER A 11 6.43 -0.74 -4.09
CA SER A 11 5.40 -0.51 -5.10
C SER A 11 4.30 -1.57 -4.97
N THR A 12 3.06 -1.13 -4.82
CA THR A 12 1.88 -1.98 -4.64
C THR A 12 0.71 -1.57 -5.51
N LEU A 13 0.71 -0.35 -6.06
CA LEU A 13 -0.31 0.15 -6.99
C LEU A 13 0.13 -0.13 -8.43
N GLY A 14 -0.49 -1.12 -9.06
CA GLY A 14 0.03 -1.72 -10.27
C GLY A 14 0.99 -2.86 -9.90
N ARG A 15 2.11 -2.99 -10.59
CA ARG A 15 3.01 -4.14 -10.37
C ARG A 15 3.64 -4.12 -8.98
N PHE A 16 3.60 -5.27 -8.28
CA PHE A 16 4.27 -5.39 -6.99
C PHE A 16 5.80 -5.47 -7.16
N GLU A 17 6.51 -4.51 -6.57
CA GLU A 17 7.98 -4.46 -6.56
C GLU A 17 8.51 -3.98 -5.21
N LEU A 18 9.61 -4.56 -4.76
CA LEU A 18 10.31 -4.14 -3.55
C LEU A 18 11.76 -3.82 -3.92
N HIS A 19 12.20 -2.60 -3.64
CA HIS A 19 13.58 -2.18 -3.85
C HIS A 19 14.26 -1.88 -2.52
N ARG A 20 15.53 -2.27 -2.40
CA ARG A 20 16.43 -1.83 -1.33
C ARG A 20 17.62 -1.13 -1.95
N ASP A 21 17.88 0.12 -1.55
CA ASP A 21 18.93 0.95 -2.17
C ASP A 21 18.81 0.99 -3.70
N ARG A 22 17.58 1.18 -4.21
CA ARG A 22 17.23 1.15 -5.66
C ARG A 22 17.48 -0.18 -6.38
N SER A 23 17.92 -1.21 -5.68
CA SER A 23 18.11 -2.55 -6.25
C SER A 23 16.86 -3.39 -6.02
N LEU A 24 16.32 -3.97 -7.10
CA LEU A 24 15.16 -4.84 -7.01
C LEU A 24 15.48 -6.06 -6.14
N LEU A 25 14.71 -6.23 -5.08
CA LEU A 25 14.83 -7.36 -4.18
C LEU A 25 14.21 -8.58 -4.86
N SER A 26 15.08 -9.42 -5.42
CA SER A 26 14.72 -10.62 -6.16
C SER A 26 15.64 -11.78 -5.77
N GLY A 27 15.14 -13.01 -5.79
CA GLY A 27 15.94 -14.20 -5.50
C GLY A 27 16.02 -14.58 -4.01
N GLY A 28 16.82 -15.61 -3.74
CA GLY A 28 17.13 -16.07 -2.38
C GLY A 28 15.89 -16.39 -1.53
N ASN A 29 15.86 -15.87 -0.30
CA ASN A 29 14.74 -16.08 0.62
C ASN A 29 13.45 -15.36 0.19
N TRP A 30 13.56 -14.29 -0.61
CA TRP A 30 12.41 -13.49 -1.04
C TRP A 30 11.50 -14.23 -2.02
N ASN A 31 12.08 -15.06 -2.90
CA ASN A 31 11.31 -15.85 -3.87
C ASN A 31 10.43 -16.95 -3.23
N ARG A 32 10.55 -17.16 -1.91
CA ARG A 32 9.70 -18.12 -1.21
C ARG A 32 8.30 -17.51 -1.05
N ARG A 33 7.29 -18.13 -1.67
CA ARG A 33 5.90 -17.66 -1.65
C ARG A 33 5.45 -17.16 -0.27
N LYS A 34 5.54 -17.99 0.78
CA LYS A 34 5.09 -17.60 2.14
C LYS A 34 5.87 -16.44 2.77
N VAL A 35 7.12 -16.19 2.35
CA VAL A 35 7.88 -15.02 2.80
C VAL A 35 7.30 -13.75 2.17
N CYS A 36 7.04 -13.79 0.86
CA CYS A 36 6.40 -12.69 0.14
C CYS A 36 4.94 -12.47 0.62
N ASP A 37 4.16 -13.55 0.79
CA ASP A 37 2.79 -13.49 1.30
C ASP A 37 2.74 -12.84 2.68
N LEU A 38 3.66 -13.21 3.59
CA LEU A 38 3.72 -12.60 4.93
C LEU A 38 3.94 -11.09 4.88
N PHE A 39 4.83 -10.62 3.99
CA PHE A 39 5.09 -9.20 3.82
C PHE A 39 3.87 -8.47 3.24
N LYS A 40 3.27 -9.01 2.16
CA LYS A 40 2.08 -8.43 1.53
C LYS A 40 0.85 -8.46 2.43
N LEU A 41 0.71 -9.49 3.26
CA LEU A 41 -0.33 -9.58 4.29
C LEU A 41 -0.20 -8.43 5.29
N LEU A 42 1.01 -8.15 5.78
CA LEU A 42 1.25 -7.00 6.65
C LEU A 42 1.04 -5.67 5.90
N LEU A 43 1.47 -5.54 4.64
CA LEU A 43 1.16 -4.35 3.84
C LEU A 43 -0.35 -4.10 3.76
N SER A 44 -1.15 -5.15 3.68
CA SER A 44 -2.61 -5.05 3.53
C SER A 44 -3.35 -4.82 4.86
N ALA A 45 -2.68 -5.07 5.99
CA ALA A 45 -3.25 -4.88 7.31
C ALA A 45 -3.35 -3.40 7.70
N GLU A 46 -4.32 -3.08 8.56
CA GLU A 46 -4.40 -1.76 9.16
C GLU A 46 -3.14 -1.48 9.99
N GLN A 47 -2.56 -0.28 9.80
CA GLN A 47 -1.32 0.14 10.47
C GLN A 47 -0.13 -0.82 10.25
N HIS A 48 -0.20 -1.66 9.22
CA HIS A 48 0.74 -2.73 8.93
C HIS A 48 0.99 -3.70 10.08
N ARG A 49 -0.03 -3.95 10.90
CA ARG A 49 0.09 -4.72 12.14
C ARG A 49 -0.94 -5.84 12.19
N LEU A 50 -0.50 -7.05 12.52
CA LEU A 50 -1.37 -8.21 12.74
C LEU A 50 -0.90 -9.08 13.91
N HIS A 51 -1.86 -9.74 14.56
CA HIS A 51 -1.54 -10.74 15.58
C HIS A 51 -0.96 -12.00 14.94
N ARG A 52 0.01 -12.63 15.59
CA ARG A 52 0.69 -13.84 15.07
C ARG A 52 -0.28 -14.99 14.80
N GLU A 53 -1.33 -15.12 15.61
CA GLU A 53 -2.34 -16.17 15.44
C GLU A 53 -3.18 -15.93 14.18
N GLN A 54 -3.58 -14.67 13.92
CA GLN A 54 -4.28 -14.31 12.69
C GLN A 54 -3.41 -14.58 11.45
N ILE A 55 -2.11 -14.23 11.52
CA ILE A 55 -1.17 -14.53 10.45
C ILE A 55 -1.08 -16.05 10.23
N GLN A 56 -1.03 -16.83 11.30
CA GLN A 56 -0.94 -18.28 11.24
C GLN A 56 -2.16 -18.91 10.58
N GLU A 57 -3.36 -18.47 10.97
CA GLU A 57 -4.63 -18.92 10.39
C GLU A 57 -4.74 -18.56 8.90
N ILE A 58 -4.36 -17.33 8.53
CA ILE A 58 -4.44 -16.85 7.14
C ILE A 58 -3.42 -17.59 6.25
N LEU A 59 -2.17 -17.73 6.69
CA LEU A 59 -1.10 -18.28 5.84
C LEU A 59 -1.04 -19.81 5.86
N TRP A 60 -1.51 -20.47 6.92
CA TRP A 60 -1.50 -21.93 7.07
C TRP A 60 -2.83 -22.48 7.60
N PRO A 61 -3.95 -22.25 6.90
CA PRO A 61 -5.30 -22.58 7.39
C PRO A 61 -5.54 -24.08 7.64
N THR A 62 -4.76 -24.95 6.98
CA THR A 62 -4.89 -26.41 7.07
C THR A 62 -3.91 -27.05 8.07
N SER A 63 -3.05 -26.26 8.70
CA SER A 63 -2.05 -26.76 9.65
C SER A 63 -2.60 -26.81 11.08
N THR A 64 -2.08 -27.72 11.89
CA THR A 64 -2.29 -27.66 13.34
C THR A 64 -1.64 -26.39 13.93
N SER A 65 -2.11 -25.94 15.09
CA SER A 65 -1.56 -24.75 15.77
C SER A 65 -0.03 -24.82 15.94
N GLU A 66 0.51 -25.98 16.34
CA GLU A 66 1.95 -26.17 16.51
C GLU A 66 2.72 -26.08 15.17
N GLN A 67 2.18 -26.68 14.10
CA GLN A 67 2.78 -26.60 12.76
C GLN A 67 2.74 -25.18 12.20
N ALA A 68 1.65 -24.46 12.41
CA ALA A 68 1.50 -23.08 11.98
C ALA A 68 2.47 -22.15 12.74
N ALA A 69 2.59 -22.30 14.06
CA ALA A 69 3.55 -21.54 14.86
C ALA A 69 5.01 -21.79 14.43
N ASN A 70 5.38 -23.04 14.17
CA ASN A 70 6.69 -23.41 13.66
C ASN A 70 6.96 -22.84 12.26
N SER A 71 5.96 -22.87 11.38
CA SER A 71 6.05 -22.33 10.02
C SER A 71 6.13 -20.80 10.02
N PHE A 72 5.39 -20.14 10.90
CA PHE A 72 5.46 -18.70 11.13
C PHE A 72 6.86 -18.29 11.58
N GLY A 73 7.42 -18.94 12.61
CA GLY A 73 8.77 -18.61 13.10
C GLY A 73 9.85 -18.75 12.03
N LYS A 74 9.81 -19.82 11.23
CA LYS A 74 10.71 -20.01 10.09
C LYS A 74 10.53 -18.96 9.01
N THR A 75 9.28 -18.63 8.66
CA THR A 75 8.95 -17.65 7.61
C THR A 75 9.38 -16.25 8.03
N LEU A 76 9.13 -15.87 9.28
CA LEU A 76 9.57 -14.59 9.84
C LEU A 76 11.10 -14.48 9.84
N TYR A 77 11.81 -15.54 10.21
CA TYR A 77 13.27 -15.57 10.13
C TYR A 77 13.76 -15.33 8.69
N LEU A 78 13.15 -16.02 7.72
CA LEU A 78 13.51 -15.89 6.31
C LEU A 78 13.16 -14.52 5.73
N LEU A 79 12.02 -13.93 6.14
CA LEU A 79 11.62 -12.57 5.77
C LEU A 79 12.66 -11.56 6.26
N ARG A 80 13.02 -11.61 7.54
CA ARG A 80 14.04 -10.73 8.11
C ARG A 80 15.38 -10.86 7.37
N ARG A 81 15.76 -12.08 7.00
CA ARG A 81 16.98 -12.33 6.20
C ARG A 81 16.89 -11.86 4.75
N ALA A 82 15.71 -11.87 4.16
CA ALA A 82 15.50 -11.36 2.82
C ALA A 82 15.67 -9.82 2.80
N LEU A 83 15.04 -9.15 3.76
CA LEU A 83 15.11 -7.69 3.89
C LEU A 83 16.48 -7.20 4.39
N GLU A 84 17.06 -7.92 5.37
CA GLU A 84 18.33 -7.61 6.04
C GLU A 84 19.30 -8.82 5.98
N PRO A 85 20.05 -9.01 4.87
CA PRO A 85 21.02 -10.10 4.71
C PRO A 85 22.08 -10.10 5.83
N ASP A 86 22.53 -8.91 6.21
CA ASP A 86 23.58 -8.68 7.21
C ASP A 86 23.07 -8.72 8.66
N LEU A 87 21.78 -9.05 8.88
CA LEU A 87 21.22 -9.14 10.22
C LEU A 87 22.05 -10.12 11.07
N ALA A 88 22.44 -9.74 12.28
CA ALA A 88 23.22 -10.64 13.13
C ALA A 88 22.48 -11.97 13.36
N ALA A 89 23.19 -13.09 13.34
CA ALA A 89 22.61 -14.38 13.69
C ALA A 89 22.46 -14.50 15.22
N GLY A 90 21.25 -14.77 15.71
CA GLY A 90 21.02 -14.99 17.14
C GLY A 90 19.59 -14.74 17.60
N LYS A 91 19.24 -15.25 18.78
CA LYS A 91 18.01 -14.86 19.49
C LYS A 91 18.18 -13.42 19.97
N GLY A 92 17.34 -12.50 19.50
CA GLY A 92 17.35 -11.08 19.92
C GLY A 92 17.82 -10.08 18.87
N SER A 93 18.18 -10.52 17.65
CA SER A 93 18.45 -9.57 16.56
C SER A 93 17.18 -8.81 16.18
N SER A 94 17.16 -7.51 16.49
CA SER A 94 16.09 -6.61 16.12
C SER A 94 16.18 -6.31 14.63
N SER A 95 15.18 -6.74 13.87
CA SER A 95 15.03 -6.33 12.47
C SER A 95 14.61 -4.86 12.43
N THR A 96 15.20 -4.11 11.51
CA THR A 96 14.90 -2.69 11.31
C THR A 96 13.60 -2.47 10.54
N TYR A 97 13.13 -3.49 9.80
CA TYR A 97 11.92 -3.40 8.98
C TYR A 97 10.71 -4.11 9.60
N VAL A 98 10.93 -5.18 10.36
CA VAL A 98 9.86 -6.07 10.85
C VAL A 98 10.01 -6.35 12.34
N LEU A 99 9.17 -5.69 13.13
CA LEU A 99 9.13 -5.86 14.58
C LEU A 99 8.10 -6.92 14.97
N LEU A 100 8.50 -7.83 15.85
CA LEU A 100 7.57 -8.70 16.58
C LEU A 100 7.59 -8.19 18.02
N ASP A 101 6.51 -7.54 18.44
CA ASP A 101 6.32 -7.06 19.80
C ASP A 101 5.22 -7.88 20.47
N HIS A 102 5.59 -8.64 21.50
CA HIS A 102 4.77 -9.68 22.10
C HIS A 102 4.24 -10.63 21.02
N ASP A 103 2.96 -10.49 20.68
CA ASP A 103 2.26 -11.34 19.73
C ASP A 103 1.81 -10.59 18.47
N ALA A 104 2.17 -9.30 18.33
CA ALA A 104 1.86 -8.52 17.15
C ALA A 104 3.11 -8.35 16.27
N LEU A 105 2.97 -8.75 15.01
CA LEU A 105 3.97 -8.49 13.98
C LEU A 105 3.60 -7.22 13.24
N MET A 106 4.58 -6.34 13.00
CA MET A 106 4.38 -5.09 12.30
C MET A 106 5.54 -4.71 11.38
N LEU A 107 5.22 -4.06 10.27
CA LEU A 107 6.21 -3.31 9.48
C LEU A 107 6.52 -1.99 10.18
N ILE A 108 7.75 -1.50 10.05
CA ILE A 108 8.18 -0.21 10.59
C ILE A 108 8.07 0.84 9.46
N PRO A 109 7.06 1.73 9.47
CA PRO A 109 6.79 2.63 8.33
C PRO A 109 7.91 3.62 8.07
N ASP A 110 8.59 4.12 9.12
CA ASP A 110 9.71 5.08 8.99
C ASP A 110 10.92 4.53 8.21
N ARG A 111 10.90 3.24 7.86
CA ARG A 111 11.93 2.54 7.10
C ARG A 111 11.46 2.13 5.71
N MET A 112 10.26 2.55 5.31
CA MET A 112 9.62 2.17 4.06
C MET A 112 8.89 3.35 3.42
N GLU A 113 9.02 3.48 2.11
CA GLU A 113 8.13 4.28 1.28
C GLU A 113 7.18 3.34 0.56
N ILE A 114 5.92 3.30 1.02
CA ILE A 114 4.87 2.45 0.44
C ILE A 114 3.95 3.34 -0.38
N ASP A 115 3.91 3.12 -1.69
CA ASP A 115 3.14 3.95 -2.62
C ASP A 115 1.64 4.05 -2.27
N ALA A 116 1.02 2.96 -1.81
CA ALA A 116 -0.36 2.95 -1.35
C ALA A 116 -0.57 3.82 -0.10
N ASP A 117 0.37 3.86 0.84
CA ASP A 117 0.28 4.72 2.02
C ASP A 117 0.41 6.19 1.62
N VAL A 118 1.34 6.49 0.72
CA VAL A 118 1.56 7.85 0.18
C VAL A 118 0.30 8.33 -0.56
N PHE A 119 -0.32 7.47 -1.38
CA PHE A 119 -1.57 7.77 -2.06
C PHE A 119 -2.71 8.04 -1.07
N GLU A 120 -2.92 7.16 -0.07
CA GLU A 120 -3.98 7.33 0.93
C GLU A 120 -3.80 8.60 1.77
N ALA A 121 -2.56 8.89 2.19
CA ALA A 121 -2.24 10.10 2.93
C ALA A 121 -2.52 11.36 2.11
N SER A 122 -2.11 11.37 0.84
CA SER A 122 -2.31 12.51 -0.07
C SER A 122 -3.78 12.73 -0.40
N ALA A 123 -4.53 11.66 -0.65
CA ALA A 123 -5.98 11.71 -0.87
C ALA A 123 -6.73 12.26 0.35
N LYS A 124 -6.32 11.88 1.57
CA LYS A 124 -6.90 12.41 2.82
C LYS A 124 -6.67 13.91 2.98
N GLN A 125 -5.52 14.43 2.54
CA GLN A 125 -5.25 15.87 2.53
C GLN A 125 -6.21 16.59 1.55
N LEU A 126 -6.39 16.05 0.34
CA LEU A 126 -7.34 16.59 -0.64
C LEU A 126 -8.79 16.57 -0.14
N GLN A 127 -9.22 15.50 0.53
CA GLN A 127 -10.55 15.43 1.17
C GLN A 127 -10.77 16.54 2.20
N THR A 128 -9.75 16.86 2.99
CA THR A 128 -9.81 17.93 3.98
C THR A 128 -9.92 19.31 3.32
N ARG A 129 -9.19 19.52 2.22
CA ARG A 129 -9.25 20.75 1.42
C ARG A 129 -10.59 20.93 0.72
N MET A 130 -11.11 19.87 0.09
CA MET A 130 -12.43 19.86 -0.55
C MET A 130 -13.54 20.24 0.43
N ARG A 131 -13.53 19.68 1.64
CA ARG A 131 -14.48 20.06 2.69
C ARG A 131 -14.37 21.54 3.05
N SER A 132 -13.13 22.05 3.16
CA SER A 132 -12.89 23.46 3.51
C SER A 132 -13.29 24.42 2.39
N ARG A 133 -13.15 24.02 1.13
CA ARG A 133 -13.58 24.77 -0.06
C ARG A 133 -15.08 24.99 -0.05
N SER A 134 -15.87 23.95 0.24
CA SER A 134 -17.34 24.06 0.31
C SER A 134 -17.83 25.13 1.29
N PHE A 135 -17.03 25.54 2.28
CA PHE A 135 -17.38 26.61 3.22
C PHE A 135 -16.93 28.01 2.81
N LYS A 136 -15.86 28.15 2.01
CA LYS A 136 -15.22 29.45 1.71
C LYS A 136 -15.67 30.11 0.40
N GLY A 137 -16.49 29.42 -0.41
CA GLY A 137 -16.94 29.91 -1.71
C GLY A 137 -15.93 29.66 -2.83
N GLN A 138 -16.32 29.96 -4.06
CA GLN A 138 -15.52 29.72 -5.27
C GLN A 138 -14.40 30.76 -5.41
N ASP A 139 -13.16 30.30 -5.52
CA ASP A 139 -11.98 31.09 -5.89
C ASP A 139 -11.29 30.34 -7.03
N SER A 140 -11.37 30.88 -8.24
CA SER A 140 -10.85 30.21 -9.44
C SER A 140 -9.36 29.93 -9.33
N GLN A 141 -8.55 30.82 -8.73
CA GLN A 141 -7.10 30.59 -8.64
C GLN A 141 -6.77 29.45 -7.66
N ALA A 142 -7.46 29.40 -6.52
CA ALA A 142 -7.33 28.30 -5.57
C ALA A 142 -7.80 26.96 -6.17
N ASP A 143 -8.82 27.00 -7.01
CA ASP A 143 -9.35 25.81 -7.69
C ASP A 143 -8.39 25.25 -8.73
N PHE A 144 -7.69 26.10 -9.51
CA PHE A 144 -6.65 25.65 -10.43
C PHE A 144 -5.54 24.89 -9.67
N HIS A 145 -5.05 25.46 -8.57
CA HIS A 145 -4.02 24.81 -7.75
C HIS A 145 -4.51 23.50 -7.13
N LEU A 146 -5.78 23.46 -6.67
CA LEU A 146 -6.37 22.25 -6.13
C LEU A 146 -6.47 21.14 -7.19
N LEU A 147 -6.81 21.49 -8.43
CA LEU A 147 -6.86 20.53 -9.54
C LEU A 147 -5.48 19.96 -9.88
N ASP A 148 -4.43 20.77 -9.83
CA ASP A 148 -3.05 20.30 -10.05
C ASP A 148 -2.62 19.32 -8.95
N GLU A 149 -3.07 19.52 -7.71
CA GLU A 149 -2.89 18.54 -6.64
C GLU A 149 -3.70 17.26 -6.87
N PHE A 150 -4.94 17.35 -7.37
CA PHE A 150 -5.71 16.16 -7.75
C PHE A 150 -4.96 15.34 -8.81
N ASP A 151 -4.43 15.96 -9.86
CA ASP A 151 -3.65 15.27 -10.90
C ASP A 151 -2.41 14.61 -10.33
N ALA A 152 -1.66 15.32 -9.46
CA ALA A 152 -0.48 14.76 -8.81
C ALA A 152 -0.80 13.51 -7.98
N VAL A 153 -1.93 13.51 -7.25
CA VAL A 153 -2.35 12.36 -6.43
C VAL A 153 -2.91 11.23 -7.28
N LEU A 154 -3.69 11.54 -8.32
CA LEU A 154 -4.20 10.54 -9.27
C LEU A 154 -3.05 9.80 -9.97
N ALA A 155 -1.97 10.50 -10.31
CA ALA A 155 -0.78 9.91 -10.94
C ALA A 155 -0.03 8.89 -10.05
N LEU A 156 -0.24 8.91 -8.73
CA LEU A 156 0.32 7.90 -7.82
C LEU A 156 -0.39 6.55 -7.99
N TYR A 157 -1.66 6.55 -8.42
CA TYR A 157 -2.44 5.34 -8.63
C TYR A 157 -2.16 4.77 -10.03
N LYS A 158 -1.13 3.92 -10.14
CA LYS A 158 -0.67 3.35 -11.42
C LYS A 158 -1.42 2.08 -11.84
N GLY A 159 -2.28 1.55 -10.97
CA GLY A 159 -2.99 0.29 -11.19
C GLY A 159 -3.56 -0.22 -9.88
N ASP A 160 -4.30 -1.33 -9.95
CA ASP A 160 -4.90 -1.91 -8.76
C ASP A 160 -3.86 -2.37 -7.74
N TYR A 161 -4.27 -2.38 -6.48
CA TYR A 161 -3.42 -2.86 -5.39
C TYR A 161 -3.19 -4.36 -5.50
N LEU A 162 -1.92 -4.77 -5.56
CA LEU A 162 -1.47 -6.17 -5.65
C LEU A 162 -2.27 -6.97 -6.70
N PRO A 163 -2.15 -6.61 -7.99
CA PRO A 163 -2.91 -7.23 -9.08
C PRO A 163 -2.45 -8.66 -9.37
N GLU A 164 -1.28 -9.09 -8.87
CA GLU A 164 -0.84 -10.48 -8.95
C GLU A 164 -1.49 -11.38 -7.87
N ASP A 165 -2.10 -10.80 -6.84
CA ASP A 165 -2.70 -11.50 -5.69
C ASP A 165 -4.24 -11.36 -5.67
N LEU A 166 -4.90 -11.55 -6.82
CA LEU A 166 -6.35 -11.33 -6.98
C LEU A 166 -7.20 -12.22 -6.07
N TYR A 167 -6.78 -13.48 -5.90
CA TYR A 167 -7.51 -14.50 -5.12
C TYR A 167 -7.16 -14.52 -3.64
N GLU A 168 -6.34 -13.58 -3.19
CA GLU A 168 -5.90 -13.51 -1.79
C GLU A 168 -6.81 -12.55 -1.02
N ASP A 169 -7.71 -13.10 -0.20
CA ASP A 169 -8.75 -12.35 0.54
C ASP A 169 -8.18 -11.20 1.38
N TRP A 170 -6.95 -11.36 1.89
CA TRP A 170 -6.29 -10.37 2.72
C TRP A 170 -5.91 -9.09 1.95
N ALA A 171 -5.75 -9.15 0.62
CA ALA A 171 -5.50 -7.97 -0.22
C ALA A 171 -6.80 -7.23 -0.58
N GLN A 172 -7.92 -7.97 -0.65
CA GLN A 172 -9.19 -7.50 -1.21
C GLN A 172 -9.71 -6.23 -0.51
N ARG A 173 -9.74 -6.22 0.82
CA ARG A 173 -10.27 -5.06 1.57
C ARG A 173 -9.51 -3.77 1.28
N ARG A 174 -8.18 -3.85 1.22
CA ARG A 174 -7.33 -2.68 0.96
C ARG A 174 -7.46 -2.25 -0.49
N ARG A 175 -7.51 -3.19 -1.44
CA ARG A 175 -7.79 -2.94 -2.86
C ARG A 175 -9.10 -2.18 -3.05
N ASP A 176 -10.20 -2.66 -2.47
CA ASP A 176 -11.52 -2.01 -2.60
C ASP A 176 -11.56 -0.63 -1.95
N ARG A 177 -10.83 -0.43 -0.85
CA ARG A 177 -10.68 0.89 -0.24
C ARG A 177 -9.95 1.85 -1.17
N LEU A 178 -8.82 1.43 -1.72
CA LEU A 178 -8.00 2.23 -2.64
C LEU A 178 -8.76 2.58 -3.92
N ARG A 179 -9.50 1.62 -4.50
CA ARG A 179 -10.40 1.86 -5.65
C ARG A 179 -11.44 2.93 -5.34
N ARG A 180 -12.13 2.84 -4.20
CA ARG A 180 -13.12 3.85 -3.78
C ARG A 180 -12.51 5.22 -3.57
N VAL A 181 -11.31 5.30 -3.01
CA VAL A 181 -10.58 6.57 -2.85
C VAL A 181 -10.24 7.17 -4.21
N TYR A 182 -9.77 6.35 -5.15
CA TYR A 182 -9.46 6.79 -6.51
C TYR A 182 -10.70 7.30 -7.25
N SER A 183 -11.82 6.56 -7.22
CA SER A 183 -13.09 7.02 -7.81
C SER A 183 -13.57 8.33 -7.17
N TRP A 184 -13.47 8.45 -5.85
CA TRP A 184 -13.79 9.70 -5.16
C TRP A 184 -12.92 10.87 -5.65
N LEU A 185 -11.62 10.66 -5.89
CA LEU A 185 -10.73 11.70 -6.41
C LEU A 185 -11.18 12.17 -7.80
N LEU A 186 -11.43 11.24 -8.73
CA LEU A 186 -11.90 11.54 -10.09
C LEU A 186 -13.22 12.30 -10.09
N GLU A 187 -14.21 11.84 -9.31
CA GLU A 187 -15.53 12.49 -9.22
C GLU A 187 -15.43 13.92 -8.68
N ASN A 188 -14.56 14.17 -7.70
CA ASN A 188 -14.44 15.49 -7.09
C ASN A 188 -13.58 16.43 -7.94
N ALA A 189 -12.55 15.93 -8.61
CA ALA A 189 -11.80 16.70 -9.59
C ALA A 189 -12.70 17.12 -10.76
N ALA A 190 -13.55 16.21 -11.27
CA ALA A 190 -14.55 16.51 -12.29
C ALA A 190 -15.51 17.63 -11.85
N LYS A 191 -16.03 17.58 -10.62
CA LYS A 191 -16.90 18.64 -10.07
C LYS A 191 -16.21 20.01 -10.07
N VAL A 192 -14.97 20.08 -9.58
CA VAL A 192 -14.20 21.33 -9.55
C VAL A 192 -13.93 21.86 -10.97
N THR A 193 -13.63 20.98 -11.94
CA THR A 193 -13.44 21.39 -13.34
C THR A 193 -14.71 21.92 -13.99
N LEU A 194 -15.87 21.31 -13.72
CA LEU A 194 -17.17 21.75 -14.26
C LEU A 194 -17.54 23.14 -13.73
N GLU A 195 -17.27 23.41 -12.44
CA GLU A 195 -17.49 24.72 -11.83
C GLU A 195 -16.56 25.81 -12.43
N ASN A 196 -15.39 25.42 -12.95
CA ASN A 196 -14.40 26.34 -13.54
C ASN A 196 -14.37 26.32 -15.09
N ALA A 197 -15.42 25.77 -15.73
CA ALA A 197 -15.55 25.66 -17.19
C ALA A 197 -14.38 24.96 -17.91
N GLN A 198 -13.66 24.05 -17.22
CA GLN A 198 -12.57 23.23 -17.80
C GLN A 198 -13.12 21.92 -18.39
N GLY A 199 -13.97 22.04 -19.42
CA GLY A 199 -14.71 20.89 -19.99
C GLY A 199 -13.82 19.72 -20.45
N GLN A 200 -12.63 20.01 -21.00
CA GLN A 200 -11.70 18.98 -21.48
C GLN A 200 -11.17 18.11 -20.32
N ARG A 201 -10.64 18.75 -19.26
CA ARG A 201 -10.12 18.06 -18.07
C ARG A 201 -11.23 17.33 -17.31
N ALA A 202 -12.45 17.89 -17.29
CA ALA A 202 -13.63 17.21 -16.76
C ALA A 202 -13.93 15.90 -17.51
N SER A 203 -13.86 15.93 -18.84
CA SER A 203 -14.08 14.75 -19.70
C SER A 203 -13.05 13.66 -19.43
N GLU A 204 -11.78 14.04 -19.25
CA GLU A 204 -10.68 13.09 -18.95
C GLU A 204 -10.93 12.36 -17.63
N TYR A 205 -11.31 13.07 -16.56
CA TYR A 205 -11.64 12.43 -15.28
C TYR A 205 -12.85 11.50 -15.36
N LEU A 206 -13.91 11.91 -16.06
CA LEU A 206 -15.13 11.12 -16.19
C LEU A 206 -14.91 9.87 -17.07
N GLN A 207 -14.10 9.99 -18.11
CA GLN A 207 -13.72 8.85 -18.94
C GLN A 207 -12.91 7.82 -18.14
N ALA A 208 -11.92 8.28 -17.35
CA ALA A 208 -11.16 7.40 -16.47
C ALA A 208 -12.05 6.69 -15.43
N LEU A 209 -13.10 7.36 -14.93
CA LEU A 209 -14.07 6.77 -14.02
C LEU A 209 -14.93 5.69 -14.71
N LEU A 210 -15.36 5.92 -15.95
CA LEU A 210 -16.15 4.97 -16.73
C LEU A 210 -15.34 3.73 -17.10
N GLU A 211 -14.10 3.90 -17.57
CA GLU A 211 -13.21 2.79 -17.92
C GLU A 211 -13.03 1.85 -16.73
N ARG A 212 -12.91 2.39 -15.51
CA ARG A 212 -12.84 1.57 -14.29
C ARG A 212 -14.13 0.87 -13.92
N ASN A 213 -15.26 1.57 -13.91
CA ASN A 213 -16.54 0.94 -13.58
C ASN A 213 -16.86 -0.21 -14.55
N SER A 214 -16.50 -0.04 -15.84
CA SER A 214 -16.67 -1.10 -16.84
C SER A 214 -15.76 -2.31 -16.63
N ALA A 215 -14.58 -2.12 -16.03
CA ALA A 215 -13.66 -3.21 -15.68
C ALA A 215 -14.05 -3.95 -14.40
N ASP A 216 -14.85 -3.32 -13.52
CA ASP A 216 -15.35 -3.94 -12.28
C ASP A 216 -16.63 -4.79 -12.51
N GLU A 217 -17.32 -4.62 -13.65
CA GLU A 217 -18.55 -5.36 -14.02
C GLU A 217 -18.30 -6.61 -14.89
N GLN A 218 -17.05 -6.90 -15.28
CA GLN A 218 -16.65 -8.05 -16.12
C GLN A 218 -16.00 -9.17 -15.32
#